data_AF-A0A0D5M237-F1
#
_entry.id   AF-A0A0D5M237-F1
#
_cell.length_a   1.000
_cell.length_b   1.000
_cell.length_c   1.000
_cell.angle_alpha   90.00
_cell.angle_beta   90.00
_cell.angle_gamma   90.00
#
_symmetry.space_group_name_H-M   'P 1'
#
loop_
_entity.id
_entity.type
_entity.pdbx_description
1 polymer ?
#
loop_
_entity_poly.entity_id
_entity_poly.type
_entity_poly.pdbx_seq_one_letter_code
_entity_poly.pdbx_strand_id
1 'polypeptide(L)'
;MPIKSLGSEIAQRTKLGFGDYAVIVADAGAFVTRIKQAAIDKGYRHFRSLVKYADFSKEELDVGPFVKDQAFSHQSELRVAVHAGDHTGSAIKLEIGSLKDIAVMVPSSALDEISISDEAN
;
A
#
# COMPACT_ATOMS: atom_id res chain seq x y z
N MET A 1 -20.72 -12.52 0.15
CA MET A 1 -20.29 -11.20 0.66
C MET A 1 -20.61 -10.15 -0.40
N PRO A 2 -20.85 -8.86 -0.06
CA PRO A 2 -21.19 -7.88 -1.08
C PRO A 2 -20.01 -7.64 -2.01
N ILE A 3 -20.27 -7.74 -3.32
CA ILE A 3 -19.35 -7.25 -4.35
C ILE A 3 -19.19 -5.75 -4.10
N LYS A 4 -17.97 -5.29 -3.88
CA LYS A 4 -17.67 -3.86 -3.71
C LYS A 4 -17.09 -3.31 -5.00
N SER A 5 -17.63 -2.18 -5.47
CA SER A 5 -16.99 -1.41 -6.52
C SER A 5 -15.75 -0.75 -5.93
N LEU A 6 -14.59 -1.04 -6.52
CA LEU A 6 -13.31 -0.48 -6.08
C LEU A 6 -13.34 1.05 -6.13
N GLY A 7 -13.95 1.60 -7.19
CA GLY A 7 -14.15 3.03 -7.30
C GLY A 7 -14.96 3.62 -6.14
N SER A 8 -16.02 2.96 -5.65
CA SER A 8 -16.78 3.48 -4.51
C SER A 8 -16.00 3.54 -3.19
N GLU A 9 -14.95 2.72 -3.05
CA GLU A 9 -14.13 2.64 -1.83
C GLU A 9 -12.90 3.56 -1.88
N ILE A 10 -12.57 4.10 -3.07
CA ILE A 10 -11.45 5.02 -3.27
C ILE A 10 -11.95 6.47 -3.28
N ALA A 11 -11.36 7.32 -2.43
CA ALA A 11 -11.69 8.73 -2.41
C ALA A 11 -11.47 9.38 -3.79
N GLN A 12 -12.38 10.26 -4.21
CA GLN A 12 -12.32 10.93 -5.52
C GLN A 12 -10.99 11.68 -5.75
N ARG A 13 -10.44 12.29 -4.69
CA ARG A 13 -9.13 12.95 -4.72
C ARG A 13 -7.98 12.00 -5.11
N THR A 14 -8.08 10.74 -4.72
CA THR A 14 -7.10 9.70 -5.06
C THR A 14 -7.25 9.27 -6.53
N LYS A 15 -8.48 9.24 -7.07
CA LYS A 15 -8.72 8.89 -8.48
C LYS A 15 -8.21 9.95 -9.47
N LEU A 16 -8.44 11.22 -9.16
CA LEU A 16 -8.12 12.34 -10.07
C LEU A 16 -6.66 12.82 -9.97
N GLY A 17 -5.90 12.34 -8.99
CA GLY A 17 -4.56 12.84 -8.68
C GLY A 17 -3.38 11.96 -9.12
N PHE A 18 -3.61 10.72 -9.58
CA PHE A 18 -2.57 9.68 -9.70
C PHE A 18 -2.34 9.12 -11.12
N GLY A 19 -2.31 10.00 -12.13
CA GLY A 19 -1.95 9.63 -13.51
C GLY A 19 -2.98 8.76 -14.22
N ASP A 20 -2.64 8.32 -15.43
CA ASP A 20 -3.60 7.71 -16.37
C ASP A 20 -3.91 6.23 -16.08
N TYR A 21 -3.08 5.57 -15.26
CA TYR A 21 -3.20 4.14 -14.96
C TYR A 21 -3.07 3.84 -13.47
N ALA A 22 -3.76 2.80 -13.03
CA ALA A 22 -3.65 2.20 -11.71
C ALA A 22 -3.18 0.75 -11.82
N VAL A 23 -2.38 0.31 -10.85
CA VAL A 23 -2.05 -1.11 -10.65
C VAL A 23 -2.87 -1.62 -9.47
N ILE A 24 -3.71 -2.61 -9.72
CA ILE A 24 -4.54 -3.25 -8.71
C ILE A 24 -3.87 -4.57 -8.35
N VAL A 25 -3.41 -4.68 -7.12
CA VAL A 25 -2.89 -5.93 -6.55
C VAL A 25 -4.06 -6.71 -5.99
N ALA A 26 -4.48 -7.76 -6.70
CA ALA A 26 -5.61 -8.61 -6.31
C ALA A 26 -5.25 -9.56 -5.16
N ASP A 27 -3.99 -10.02 -5.10
CA ASP A 27 -3.48 -10.81 -3.98
C ASP A 27 -2.48 -10.00 -3.14
N ALA A 28 -3.01 -9.25 -2.18
CA ALA A 28 -2.22 -8.46 -1.24
C ALA A 28 -1.33 -9.36 -0.34
N GLY A 29 -1.72 -10.60 -0.09
CA GLY A 29 -0.98 -11.57 0.71
C GLY A 29 0.31 -11.98 0.01
N ALA A 30 0.22 -12.39 -1.27
CA ALA A 30 1.36 -12.73 -2.10
C ALA A 30 2.28 -11.52 -2.30
N PHE A 31 1.73 -10.33 -2.54
CA PHE A 31 2.52 -9.12 -2.70
C PHE A 31 3.37 -8.80 -1.46
N VAL A 32 2.77 -8.82 -0.27
CA VAL A 32 3.56 -8.59 0.96
C VAL A 32 4.56 -9.71 1.18
N THR A 33 4.18 -10.97 0.92
CA THR A 33 5.08 -12.11 1.10
C THR A 33 6.35 -11.94 0.26
N ARG A 34 6.22 -11.49 -1.00
CA ARG A 34 7.37 -11.21 -1.88
C ARG A 34 8.24 -10.07 -1.36
N ILE A 35 7.64 -8.97 -0.88
CA ILE A 35 8.40 -7.86 -0.27
C ILE A 35 9.17 -8.33 0.96
N LYS A 36 8.51 -9.09 1.85
CA LYS A 36 9.11 -9.66 3.05
C LYS A 36 10.29 -10.56 2.69
N GLN A 37 10.13 -11.45 1.72
CA GLN A 37 11.19 -12.35 1.29
C GLN A 37 12.38 -11.56 0.75
N ALA A 38 12.15 -10.59 -0.13
CA ALA A 38 13.21 -9.74 -0.69
C ALA A 38 13.98 -8.93 0.39
N ALA A 39 13.31 -8.54 1.47
CA ALA A 39 13.97 -7.90 2.61
C ALA A 39 14.81 -8.89 3.44
N ILE A 40 14.26 -10.09 3.71
CA ILE A 40 14.94 -11.16 4.45
C ILE A 40 16.21 -11.61 3.73
N ASP A 41 16.14 -11.81 2.41
CA ASP A 41 17.26 -12.27 1.59
C ASP A 41 18.45 -11.29 1.62
N LYS A 42 18.19 -10.02 1.92
CA LYS A 42 19.20 -8.97 2.11
C LYS A 42 19.62 -8.76 3.57
N GLY A 43 19.06 -9.53 4.50
CA GLY A 43 19.32 -9.39 5.93
C GLY A 43 18.68 -8.16 6.57
N TYR A 44 17.66 -7.57 5.95
CA TYR A 44 17.03 -6.34 6.44
C TYR A 44 15.90 -6.62 7.42
N ARG A 45 15.76 -5.73 8.41
CA ARG A 45 14.57 -5.68 9.26
C ARG A 45 13.42 -5.06 8.47
N HIS A 46 12.22 -5.60 8.61
CA HIS A 46 11.04 -5.10 7.93
C HIS A 46 9.83 -5.08 8.86
N PHE A 47 8.96 -4.09 8.66
CA PHE A 47 7.75 -3.90 9.43
C PHE A 47 6.62 -3.54 8.47
N ARG A 48 5.39 -3.96 8.78
CA ARG A 48 4.21 -3.62 7.99
C ARG A 48 3.06 -3.30 8.92
N SER A 49 2.36 -2.21 8.64
CA SER A 49 1.11 -1.87 9.30
C SER A 49 0.22 -1.06 8.37
N LEU A 50 -1.08 -1.13 8.63
CA LEU A 50 -2.00 -0.08 8.20
C LEU A 50 -1.59 1.23 8.89
N VAL A 51 -1.69 2.33 8.14
CA VAL A 51 -1.36 3.65 8.66
C VAL A 51 -2.45 4.10 9.62
N LYS A 52 -2.04 4.49 10.84
CA LYS A 52 -2.91 5.16 11.80
C LYS A 52 -2.95 6.64 11.48
N TYR A 53 -4.16 7.16 11.29
CA TYR A 53 -4.39 8.58 11.06
C TYR A 53 -4.68 9.27 12.39
N ALA A 54 -3.90 10.30 12.72
CA ALA A 54 -4.01 11.04 13.97
C ALA A 54 -4.01 12.55 13.71
N ASP A 55 -4.58 13.32 14.63
CA ASP A 55 -4.64 14.77 14.55
C ASP A 55 -3.33 15.39 15.04
N PHE A 56 -2.48 15.87 14.13
CA PHE A 56 -1.13 16.34 14.48
C PHE A 56 -1.12 17.67 15.22
N SER A 57 -2.26 18.35 15.39
CA SER A 57 -2.34 19.55 16.23
C SER A 57 -2.36 19.24 17.73
N LYS A 58 -2.32 17.97 18.15
CA LYS A 58 -2.30 17.55 19.56
C LYS A 58 -0.86 17.38 20.06
N GLU A 59 -0.57 17.88 21.25
CA GLU A 59 0.81 18.07 21.76
C GLU A 59 1.58 16.77 22.12
N GLU A 60 0.92 15.61 22.17
CA GLU A 60 1.56 14.33 22.46
C GLU A 60 1.22 13.26 21.41
N LEU A 61 2.08 13.14 20.39
CA LEU A 61 1.98 12.09 19.39
C LEU A 61 3.33 11.39 19.19
N ASP A 62 3.31 10.08 19.35
CA ASP A 62 4.40 9.22 18.88
C ASP A 62 4.27 9.03 17.37
N VAL A 63 5.07 9.78 16.61
CA VAL A 63 5.04 9.76 15.15
C VAL A 63 6.08 8.77 14.63
N GLY A 64 5.61 7.57 14.30
CA GLY A 64 6.39 6.54 13.62
C GLY A 64 6.12 6.47 12.11
N PRO A 65 6.80 5.56 11.38
CA PRO A 65 6.61 5.36 9.94
C PRO A 65 5.19 4.91 9.57
N PHE A 66 4.38 4.49 10.54
CA PHE A 66 3.00 4.03 10.37
C PHE A 66 1.95 5.02 10.91
N VAL A 67 2.34 6.25 11.21
CA VAL A 67 1.42 7.31 11.64
C VAL A 67 1.40 8.42 10.58
N LYS A 68 0.23 8.98 10.30
CA LYS A 68 0.05 10.09 9.35
C LYS A 68 -1.01 11.06 9.87
N ASP A 69 -0.93 12.31 9.45
CA ASP A 69 -1.94 13.31 9.77
C ASP A 69 -3.33 12.91 9.20
N GLN A 70 -4.38 13.19 9.98
CA GLN A 70 -5.76 12.87 9.65
C GLN A 70 -6.28 13.50 8.36
N ALA A 71 -5.72 14.62 7.91
CA ALA A 71 -6.05 15.24 6.63
C ALA A 71 -5.78 14.31 5.43
N PHE A 72 -4.94 13.29 5.62
CA PHE A 72 -4.60 12.29 4.61
C PHE A 72 -5.32 10.94 4.79
N SER A 73 -6.30 10.85 5.69
CA SER A 73 -7.09 9.63 5.94
C SER A 73 -7.73 9.04 4.68
N HIS A 74 -8.04 9.88 3.69
CA HIS A 74 -8.57 9.48 2.38
C HIS A 74 -7.64 8.55 1.56
N GLN A 75 -6.35 8.43 1.93
CA GLN A 75 -5.38 7.61 1.19
C GLN A 75 -5.41 6.13 1.56
N SER A 76 -5.95 5.77 2.74
CA SER A 76 -6.13 4.38 3.19
C SER A 76 -4.89 3.46 2.94
N GLU A 77 -3.72 3.88 3.44
CA GLU A 77 -2.44 3.23 3.15
C GLU A 77 -2.14 1.97 3.98
N LEU A 78 -1.58 0.96 3.30
CA LEU A 78 -0.72 -0.06 3.90
C LEU A 78 0.74 0.34 3.67
N ARG A 79 1.54 0.47 4.74
CA ARG A 79 2.98 0.75 4.61
C ARG A 79 3.83 -0.45 4.94
N VAL A 80 4.96 -0.54 4.25
CA VAL A 80 6.08 -1.41 4.58
C VAL A 80 7.30 -0.53 4.85
N ALA A 81 7.86 -0.63 6.05
CA ALA A 81 9.10 0.04 6.43
C ALA A 81 10.24 -0.98 6.44
N VAL A 82 11.37 -0.65 5.83
CA VAL A 82 12.55 -1.51 5.75
C VAL A 82 13.75 -0.77 6.31
N HIS A 83 14.49 -1.43 7.19
CA HIS A 83 15.63 -0.88 7.87
C HIS A 83 16.86 -1.74 7.61
N ALA A 84 17.82 -1.16 6.90
CA ALA A 84 19.06 -1.80 6.47
C ALA A 84 20.22 -1.67 7.48
N GLY A 85 19.95 -1.33 8.75
CA GLY A 85 21.00 -1.12 9.76
C GLY A 85 21.75 0.19 9.53
N ASP A 86 23.07 0.17 9.75
CA ASP A 86 23.96 1.34 9.66
C ASP A 86 24.30 1.75 8.22
N HIS A 87 23.78 1.02 7.22
CA HIS A 87 23.92 1.34 5.80
C HIS A 87 23.09 2.57 5.43
N THR A 88 23.64 3.75 5.71
CA THR A 88 22.95 5.04 5.64
C THR A 88 23.54 5.87 4.49
N GLY A 89 22.78 6.01 3.40
CA GLY A 89 23.13 6.96 2.33
C GLY A 89 22.55 6.63 0.96
N SER A 90 22.27 5.36 0.68
CA SER A 90 21.71 4.92 -0.61
C SER A 90 20.29 4.39 -0.46
N ALA A 91 19.46 4.58 -1.50
CA ALA A 91 18.13 4.01 -1.55
C ALA A 91 18.16 2.47 -1.42
N ILE A 92 17.28 1.92 -0.59
CA ILE A 92 17.07 0.47 -0.49
C ILE A 92 16.33 0.01 -1.76
N LYS A 93 16.92 -0.95 -2.48
CA LYS A 93 16.29 -1.60 -3.64
C LYS A 93 15.91 -3.03 -3.29
N LEU A 94 14.63 -3.36 -3.44
CA LEU A 94 14.08 -4.70 -3.26
C LEU A 94 13.52 -5.19 -4.61
N GLU A 95 14.04 -6.31 -5.09
CA GLU A 95 13.53 -6.97 -6.30
C GLU A 95 12.53 -8.04 -5.85
N ILE A 96 11.24 -7.82 -6.13
CA ILE A 96 10.14 -8.71 -5.69
C ILE A 96 9.61 -9.61 -6.81
N GLY A 97 10.27 -9.56 -7.97
CA GLY A 97 9.85 -10.27 -9.18
C GLY A 97 8.68 -9.61 -9.91
N SER A 98 8.19 -10.29 -10.95
CA SER A 98 7.01 -9.87 -11.70
C SER A 98 5.76 -9.88 -10.81
N LEU A 99 4.84 -8.93 -11.03
CA LEU A 99 3.54 -8.88 -10.36
C LEU A 99 2.38 -9.31 -11.28
N LYS A 100 2.65 -9.68 -12.53
CA LYS A 100 1.62 -9.98 -13.54
C LYS A 100 0.63 -11.07 -13.14
N ASP A 101 1.02 -11.96 -12.23
CA ASP A 101 0.21 -13.06 -11.73
C ASP A 101 -0.68 -12.68 -10.55
N ILE A 102 -0.40 -11.56 -9.88
CA ILE A 102 -1.14 -11.09 -8.68
C ILE A 102 -1.68 -9.67 -8.82
N ALA A 103 -1.43 -9.01 -9.96
CA ALA A 103 -1.83 -7.65 -10.20
C ALA A 103 -2.23 -7.41 -11.65
N VAL A 104 -3.18 -6.50 -11.83
CA VAL A 104 -3.64 -6.03 -13.13
C VAL A 104 -3.41 -4.53 -13.25
N MET A 105 -3.08 -4.08 -14.45
CA MET A 105 -2.98 -2.66 -14.77
C MET A 105 -4.23 -2.23 -15.50
N VAL A 106 -4.83 -1.12 -15.06
CA VAL A 106 -6.09 -0.60 -15.60
C VAL A 106 -6.00 0.90 -15.81
N PRO A 107 -6.74 1.49 -16.76
CA PRO A 107 -6.90 2.94 -16.81
C PRO A 107 -7.53 3.45 -15.51
N SER A 108 -7.03 4.56 -14.98
CA SER A 108 -7.57 5.18 -13.75
C SER A 108 -9.05 5.55 -13.91
N SER A 109 -9.50 5.85 -15.13
CA SER A 109 -10.90 6.13 -15.46
C SER A 109 -11.84 4.93 -15.32
N ALA A 110 -11.30 3.71 -15.34
CA ALA A 110 -12.08 2.47 -15.26
C ALA A 110 -12.22 1.94 -13.83
N LEU A 111 -11.66 2.62 -12.81
CA LEU A 111 -11.70 2.14 -11.42
C LEU A 111 -13.13 1.95 -10.90
N ASP A 112 -14.10 2.74 -11.36
CA ASP A 112 -15.51 2.62 -10.98
C ASP A 112 -16.18 1.36 -11.54
N GLU A 113 -15.64 0.79 -12.61
CA GLU A 113 -16.15 -0.41 -13.28
C GLU A 113 -15.59 -1.71 -12.67
N ILE A 114 -14.60 -1.59 -11.78
CA ILE A 114 -13.91 -2.73 -11.19
C ILE A 114 -14.59 -3.14 -9.91
N SER A 115 -14.89 -4.43 -9.80
CA SER A 115 -15.53 -5.06 -8.66
C SER A 115 -14.60 -6.08 -8.05
N ILE A 116 -14.49 -6.08 -6.72
CA ILE A 116 -13.71 -7.07 -5.96
C ILE A 116 -14.70 -7.99 -5.24
N SER A 117 -14.47 -9.29 -5.37
CA SER A 117 -15.14 -10.33 -4.61
C SER A 117 -14.11 -11.10 -3.82
N ASP A 118 -14.32 -11.26 -2.52
CA ASP A 118 -13.57 -12.24 -1.74
C ASP A 118 -14.08 -13.63 -2.15
N GLU A 119 -13.20 -14.50 -2.67
CA GLU A 119 -13.52 -15.92 -2.69
C GLU A 119 -13.61 -16.38 -1.24
N ALA A 120 -14.81 -16.77 -0.82
CA ALA A 120 -15.01 -17.43 0.45
C ALA A 120 -14.30 -18.79 0.39
N ASN A 121 -13.18 -18.89 1.11
CA ASN A 121 -12.67 -20.18 1.57
C ASN A 121 -13.55 -20.70 2.71
#